data_AF-A0A6L6LYQ1-F1
#
_entry.id   AF-A0A6L6LYQ1-F1
#
_cell.length_a   1.000
_cell.length_b   1.000
_cell.length_c   1.000
_cell.angle_alpha   90.00
_cell.angle_beta   90.00
_cell.angle_gamma   90.00
#
_symmetry.space_group_name_H-M   'P 1'
#
loop_
_entity.id
_entity.type
_entity.pdbx_description
1 polymer ?
#
loop_
_entity_poly.entity_id
_entity_poly.type
_entity_poly.pdbx_seq_one_letter_code
_entity_poly.pdbx_strand_id
1 'polypeptide(L)'
;MKNYPKALKRKLLNTVSQIRKELPKHTADPKRDFKRNRKLPFETLCKTILFMSGQSLNVELQRQFHYDPTAATTSAFVQQRGKLLPTAFEEILRRFTYQNRPIRRWNGYTLLAADGSHVQIPSDIHDKATYRNIFPGFEIHPCTDTLSCQKAPIYQTGDLFQNDALQFRFPASSPCRFYTA
;
A
#
# COMPACT_ATOMS: atom_id res chain seq x y z
N MET A 1 0.11 22.80 4.10
CA MET A 1 -1.26 22.40 3.70
C MET A 1 -1.92 21.57 4.80
N LYS A 2 -2.73 22.16 5.69
CA LYS A 2 -3.28 21.47 6.89
C LYS A 2 -4.37 20.40 6.62
N ASN A 3 -4.78 20.18 5.36
CA ASN A 3 -5.87 19.27 5.00
C ASN A 3 -5.53 18.25 3.90
N TYR A 4 -4.25 18.15 3.51
CA TYR A 4 -3.83 17.27 2.41
C TYR A 4 -4.21 15.79 2.64
N PRO A 5 -3.98 15.18 3.84
CA PRO A 5 -4.38 13.79 4.08
C PRO A 5 -5.89 13.56 3.99
N LYS A 6 -6.70 14.49 4.52
CA LYS A 6 -8.17 14.42 4.46
C LYS A 6 -8.67 14.52 3.01
N ALA A 7 -8.07 15.41 2.22
CA ALA A 7 -8.39 15.56 0.80
C ALA A 7 -8.01 14.30 0.00
N LEU A 8 -6.83 13.72 0.28
CA LEU A 8 -6.36 12.51 -0.36
C LEU A 8 -7.26 11.31 -0.04
N LYS A 9 -7.63 11.13 1.23
CA LYS A 9 -8.60 10.11 1.66
C LYS A 9 -9.94 10.27 0.92
N ARG A 10 -10.43 11.50 0.78
CA ARG A 10 -11.67 11.78 0.03
C ARG A 10 -11.56 11.39 -1.43
N LYS A 11 -10.44 11.70 -2.10
CA LYS A 11 -10.20 11.29 -3.49
C LYS A 11 -10.19 9.77 -3.65
N LEU A 12 -9.57 9.05 -2.71
CA LEU A 12 -9.59 7.58 -2.70
C LEU A 12 -11.02 7.05 -2.61
N LEU A 13 -11.80 7.54 -1.64
CA LEU A 13 -13.19 7.11 -1.45
C LEU A 13 -14.07 7.45 -2.66
N ASN A 14 -13.87 8.62 -3.28
CA ASN A 14 -14.56 9.00 -4.51
C ASN A 14 -14.22 8.05 -5.66
N THR A 15 -12.95 7.63 -5.77
CA THR A 15 -12.52 6.65 -6.78
C THR A 15 -13.24 5.33 -6.58
N VAL A 16 -13.33 4.82 -5.35
CA VAL A 16 -14.10 3.61 -5.03
C VAL A 16 -15.57 3.75 -5.46
N SER A 17 -16.22 4.88 -5.14
CA SER A 17 -17.61 5.13 -5.57
C SER A 17 -17.78 5.27 -7.09
N GLN A 18 -16.75 5.70 -7.84
CA GLN A 18 -16.76 5.66 -9.31
C GLN A 18 -16.73 4.22 -9.82
N ILE A 19 -15.83 3.38 -9.29
CA ILE A 19 -15.73 1.97 -9.66
C ILE A 19 -17.02 1.21 -9.36
N ARG A 20 -17.74 1.56 -8.29
CA ARG A 20 -19.06 1.00 -8.01
C ARG A 20 -20.06 1.14 -9.18
N LYS A 21 -19.98 2.22 -9.96
CA LYS A 21 -20.87 2.43 -11.13
C LYS A 21 -20.54 1.47 -12.27
N GLU A 22 -19.29 1.03 -12.34
CA GLU A 22 -18.76 0.10 -13.34
C GLU A 22 -18.57 -1.32 -12.76
N LEU A 23 -19.16 -1.60 -11.59
CA LEU A 23 -18.98 -2.83 -10.85
C LEU A 23 -19.25 -4.12 -11.65
N PRO A 24 -20.20 -4.18 -12.60
CA PRO A 24 -20.37 -5.34 -13.48
C PRO A 24 -19.10 -5.80 -14.21
N LYS A 25 -18.12 -4.91 -14.44
CA LYS A 25 -16.84 -5.25 -15.09
C LYS A 25 -15.83 -5.91 -14.14
N HIS A 26 -16.09 -5.83 -12.84
CA HIS A 26 -15.13 -6.13 -11.77
C HIS A 26 -15.63 -7.22 -10.82
N THR A 27 -16.68 -7.94 -11.19
CA THR A 27 -17.30 -9.01 -10.39
C THR A 27 -17.36 -10.32 -11.16
N ALA A 28 -17.31 -11.44 -10.44
CA ALA A 28 -17.41 -12.77 -11.04
C ALA A 28 -18.78 -13.00 -11.72
N ASP A 29 -19.88 -12.66 -11.06
CA ASP A 29 -21.23 -12.67 -11.64
C ASP A 29 -21.84 -11.25 -11.65
N PRO A 30 -21.78 -10.54 -12.80
CA PRO A 30 -22.29 -9.17 -12.93
C PRO A 30 -23.80 -9.01 -12.68
N LYS A 31 -24.57 -10.10 -12.82
CA LYS A 31 -26.03 -10.09 -12.67
C LYS A 31 -26.43 -10.26 -11.21
N ARG A 32 -25.67 -11.02 -10.43
CA ARG A 32 -26.02 -11.40 -9.05
C ARG A 32 -25.18 -10.72 -7.98
N ASP A 33 -23.89 -10.50 -8.25
CA ASP A 33 -22.97 -10.02 -7.24
C ASP A 33 -23.21 -8.55 -6.89
N PHE A 34 -23.15 -8.25 -5.59
CA PHE A 34 -23.33 -6.91 -5.01
C PHE A 34 -24.63 -6.16 -5.36
N LYS A 35 -25.65 -6.83 -5.93
CA LYS A 35 -26.97 -6.23 -6.20
C LYS A 35 -27.84 -6.10 -4.95
N ARG A 36 -27.77 -7.09 -4.05
CA ARG A 36 -28.57 -7.11 -2.81
C ARG A 36 -27.92 -6.27 -1.71
N ASN A 37 -28.74 -5.58 -0.92
CA ASN A 37 -28.27 -4.91 0.29
C ASN A 37 -27.80 -5.95 1.33
N ARG A 38 -26.49 -5.97 1.60
CA ARG A 38 -25.83 -6.86 2.59
C ARG A 38 -24.97 -6.02 3.52
N LYS A 39 -24.58 -6.59 4.67
CA LYS A 39 -23.66 -5.94 5.64
C LYS A 39 -22.31 -5.52 5.05
N LEU A 40 -21.87 -6.21 4.00
CA LEU A 40 -20.64 -5.92 3.25
C LEU A 40 -20.98 -5.52 1.81
N PRO A 41 -21.49 -4.30 1.57
CA PRO A 41 -21.58 -3.76 0.22
C PRO A 41 -20.16 -3.55 -0.34
N PHE A 42 -20.07 -3.39 -1.65
CA PHE A 42 -18.80 -3.21 -2.36
C PHE A 42 -17.90 -2.13 -1.73
N GLU A 43 -18.47 -0.98 -1.38
CA GLU A 43 -17.71 0.13 -0.80
C GLU A 43 -17.14 -0.21 0.57
N THR A 44 -17.93 -0.85 1.45
CA THR A 44 -17.46 -1.26 2.78
C THR A 44 -16.36 -2.30 2.63
N LEU A 45 -16.54 -3.29 1.75
CA LEU A 45 -15.54 -4.31 1.46
C LEU A 45 -14.20 -3.69 1.01
N CYS A 46 -14.24 -2.75 0.05
CA CYS A 46 -13.04 -2.07 -0.44
C CYS A 46 -12.41 -1.19 0.64
N LYS A 47 -13.21 -0.45 1.42
CA LYS A 47 -12.72 0.37 2.53
C LYS A 47 -12.01 -0.48 3.57
N THR A 48 -12.60 -1.62 3.96
CA THR A 48 -11.97 -2.56 4.88
C THR A 48 -10.61 -2.99 4.34
N ILE A 49 -10.55 -3.53 3.11
CA ILE A 49 -9.30 -4.03 2.52
C ILE A 49 -8.21 -2.93 2.46
N LEU A 50 -8.57 -1.71 2.06
CA LEU A 50 -7.63 -0.61 1.94
C LEU A 50 -7.16 -0.04 3.28
N PHE A 51 -7.90 -0.25 4.37
CA PHE A 51 -7.59 0.29 5.69
C PHE A 51 -7.09 -0.76 6.70
N MET A 52 -6.98 -2.03 6.30
CA MET A 52 -6.40 -3.08 7.14
C MET A 52 -4.95 -2.74 7.50
N SER A 53 -4.62 -2.90 8.77
CA SER A 53 -3.36 -2.49 9.41
C SER A 53 -2.42 -3.66 9.76
N GLY A 54 -2.68 -4.84 9.19
CA GLY A 54 -1.90 -6.07 9.44
C GLY A 54 -2.33 -6.84 10.69
N GLN A 55 -3.44 -6.47 11.33
CA GLN A 55 -4.03 -7.26 12.42
C GLN A 55 -4.82 -8.46 11.86
N SER A 56 -5.27 -9.35 12.76
CA SER A 56 -6.15 -10.44 12.35
C SER A 56 -7.44 -9.89 11.72
N LEU A 57 -7.97 -10.60 10.71
CA LEU A 57 -9.17 -10.18 9.99
C LEU A 57 -10.37 -9.96 10.93
N ASN A 58 -10.48 -10.74 12.01
CA ASN A 58 -11.53 -10.54 13.00
C ASN A 58 -11.43 -9.17 13.69
N VAL A 59 -10.22 -8.80 14.16
CA VAL A 59 -9.98 -7.51 14.83
C VAL A 59 -10.25 -6.35 13.87
N GLU A 60 -9.79 -6.45 12.63
CA GLU A 60 -10.01 -5.42 11.61
C GLU A 60 -11.50 -5.23 11.30
N LEU A 61 -12.27 -6.33 11.19
CA LEU A 61 -13.72 -6.26 10.99
C LEU A 61 -14.42 -5.63 12.19
N GLN A 62 -14.08 -6.03 13.41
CA GLN A 62 -14.66 -5.43 14.62
C GLN A 62 -14.41 -3.92 14.68
N ARG A 63 -13.18 -3.48 14.39
CA ARG A 63 -12.86 -2.04 14.31
C ARG A 63 -13.66 -1.32 13.22
N GLN A 64 -13.76 -1.91 12.03
CA GLN A 64 -14.50 -1.34 10.91
C GLN A 64 -16.00 -1.18 11.20
N PHE A 65 -16.59 -2.10 11.97
CA PHE A 65 -18.00 -2.08 12.37
C PHE A 65 -18.22 -1.49 13.77
N HIS A 66 -17.23 -0.81 14.36
CA HIS A 66 -17.34 -0.20 15.68
C HIS A 66 -17.81 -1.16 16.79
N TYR A 67 -17.38 -2.42 16.72
CA TYR A 67 -17.73 -3.49 17.65
C TYR A 67 -19.24 -3.79 17.74
N ASP A 68 -19.99 -3.51 16.66
CA ASP A 68 -21.40 -3.85 16.56
C ASP A 68 -21.58 -5.39 16.63
N PRO A 69 -22.40 -5.94 17.55
CA PRO A 69 -22.65 -7.38 17.65
C PRO A 69 -23.29 -7.96 16.37
N THR A 70 -23.89 -7.10 15.54
CA THR A 70 -24.45 -7.45 14.24
C THR A 70 -23.44 -7.31 13.09
N ALA A 71 -22.15 -7.09 13.36
CA ALA A 71 -21.10 -6.99 12.36
C ALA A 71 -21.01 -8.24 11.44
N ALA A 72 -20.33 -8.07 10.30
CA ALA A 72 -20.08 -9.18 9.40
C ALA A 72 -19.01 -10.13 9.97
N THR A 73 -19.23 -11.44 9.82
CA THR A 73 -18.25 -12.45 10.23
C THR A 73 -17.07 -12.52 9.26
N THR A 74 -15.94 -13.05 9.73
CA THR A 74 -14.75 -13.33 8.92
C THR A 74 -15.08 -14.18 7.68
N SER A 75 -15.92 -15.21 7.84
CA SER A 75 -16.35 -16.07 6.73
C SER A 75 -17.20 -15.32 5.70
N ALA A 76 -18.14 -14.50 6.15
CA ALA A 76 -18.94 -13.66 5.26
C ALA A 76 -18.08 -12.66 4.48
N PHE A 77 -17.02 -12.13 5.10
CA PHE A 77 -16.04 -11.28 4.42
C PHE A 77 -15.28 -12.02 3.33
N VAL A 78 -14.71 -13.19 3.62
CA VAL A 78 -13.96 -13.98 2.63
C VAL A 78 -14.85 -14.37 1.44
N GLN A 79 -16.07 -14.81 1.72
CA GLN A 79 -17.05 -15.14 0.67
C GLN A 79 -17.42 -13.93 -0.19
N GLN A 80 -17.58 -12.75 0.43
CA GLN A 80 -17.92 -11.54 -0.29
C GLN A 80 -16.72 -11.01 -1.10
N ARG A 81 -15.50 -11.13 -0.58
CA ARG A 81 -14.26 -10.82 -1.30
C ARG A 81 -14.08 -11.72 -2.53
N GLY A 82 -14.40 -13.00 -2.44
CA GLY A 82 -14.28 -13.95 -3.55
C GLY A 82 -15.11 -13.61 -4.79
N LYS A 83 -16.14 -12.76 -4.66
CA LYS A 83 -16.96 -12.27 -5.77
C LYS A 83 -16.33 -11.11 -6.54
N LEU A 84 -15.33 -10.47 -5.95
CA LEU A 84 -14.68 -9.31 -6.51
C LEU A 84 -13.41 -9.73 -7.26
N LEU A 85 -13.29 -9.31 -8.51
CA LEU A 85 -12.11 -9.59 -9.32
C LEU A 85 -10.94 -8.69 -8.89
N PRO A 86 -9.68 -9.16 -9.00
CA PRO A 86 -8.50 -8.35 -8.72
C PRO A 86 -8.46 -7.03 -9.52
N THR A 87 -9.02 -7.04 -10.73
CA THR A 87 -9.12 -5.86 -11.62
C THR A 87 -9.82 -4.67 -10.97
N ALA A 88 -10.68 -4.90 -9.96
CA ALA A 88 -11.29 -3.83 -9.18
C ALA A 88 -10.23 -2.98 -8.48
N PHE A 89 -9.29 -3.62 -7.80
CA PHE A 89 -8.24 -2.94 -7.04
C PHE A 89 -7.17 -2.35 -7.94
N GLU A 90 -6.82 -3.03 -9.03
CA GLU A 90 -5.95 -2.46 -10.06
C GLU A 90 -6.52 -1.14 -10.57
N GLU A 91 -7.80 -1.12 -10.91
CA GLU A 91 -8.44 0.09 -11.44
C GLU A 91 -8.59 1.19 -10.39
N ILE A 92 -8.92 0.84 -9.13
CA ILE A 92 -8.94 1.79 -8.01
C ILE A 92 -7.56 2.45 -7.86
N LEU A 93 -6.49 1.64 -7.76
CA LEU A 93 -5.13 2.14 -7.54
C LEU A 93 -4.62 2.92 -8.75
N ARG A 94 -4.92 2.46 -9.97
CA ARG A 94 -4.56 3.16 -11.21
C ARG A 94 -5.23 4.52 -11.31
N ARG A 95 -6.55 4.61 -11.15
CA ARG A 95 -7.29 5.89 -11.20
C ARG A 95 -6.86 6.83 -10.07
N PHE A 96 -6.74 6.31 -8.86
CA PHE A 96 -6.30 7.10 -7.72
C PHE A 96 -4.90 7.66 -7.92
N THR A 97 -3.95 6.84 -8.39
CA THR A 97 -2.58 7.29 -8.68
C THR A 97 -2.58 8.33 -9.79
N TYR A 98 -3.31 8.09 -10.88
CA TYR A 98 -3.42 9.02 -12.01
C TYR A 98 -3.96 10.39 -11.58
N GLN A 99 -5.03 10.43 -10.77
CA GLN A 99 -5.64 11.66 -10.24
C GLN A 99 -4.75 12.43 -9.26
N ASN A 100 -3.73 11.79 -8.70
CA ASN A 100 -2.81 12.38 -7.74
C ASN A 100 -1.38 12.46 -8.25
N ARG A 101 -1.17 12.28 -9.57
CA ARG A 101 0.17 12.40 -10.16
C ARG A 101 0.72 13.81 -9.89
N PRO A 102 1.97 13.92 -9.40
CA PRO A 102 2.60 15.21 -9.23
C PRO A 102 2.73 15.92 -10.58
N ILE A 103 2.45 17.23 -10.58
CA ILE A 103 2.61 18.09 -11.77
C ILE A 103 4.07 18.11 -12.22
N ARG A 104 5.01 18.02 -11.26
CA ARG A 104 6.44 18.01 -11.53
C ARG A 104 6.91 16.59 -11.80
N ARG A 105 7.51 16.40 -12.97
CA ARG A 105 8.22 15.18 -13.38
C ARG A 105 9.71 15.36 -13.11
N TRP A 106 10.39 14.29 -12.73
CA TRP A 106 11.85 14.26 -12.62
C TRP A 106 12.41 13.67 -13.91
N ASN A 107 13.14 14.46 -14.70
CA ASN A 107 13.68 14.03 -16.00
C ASN A 107 12.66 13.35 -16.92
N GLY A 108 11.42 13.86 -16.98
CA GLY A 108 10.34 13.26 -17.77
C GLY A 108 9.57 12.10 -17.10
N TYR A 109 10.08 11.55 -15.99
CA TYR A 109 9.47 10.44 -15.26
C TYR A 109 8.59 10.90 -14.08
N THR A 110 7.59 10.09 -13.74
CA THR A 110 6.79 10.25 -12.52
C THR A 110 7.47 9.49 -11.38
N LEU A 111 7.93 10.20 -10.35
CA LEU A 111 8.51 9.58 -9.16
C LEU A 111 7.37 8.98 -8.31
N LEU A 112 7.23 7.65 -8.31
CA LEU A 112 6.16 6.94 -7.60
C LEU A 112 6.59 6.42 -6.22
N ALA A 113 7.90 6.24 -6.00
CA ALA A 113 8.51 5.97 -4.72
C ALA A 113 10.00 6.32 -4.79
N ALA A 114 10.52 6.97 -3.75
CA ALA A 114 11.88 6.74 -3.31
C ALA A 114 11.72 5.74 -2.16
N ASP A 115 12.32 4.57 -2.27
CA ASP A 115 12.28 3.56 -1.22
C ASP A 115 12.57 4.22 0.14
N GLY A 116 11.74 3.90 1.13
CA GLY A 116 11.85 4.39 2.49
C GLY A 116 12.93 3.65 3.29
N SER A 117 13.85 2.97 2.62
CA SER A 117 15.04 2.39 3.24
C SER A 117 15.82 3.49 3.95
N HIS A 118 15.84 3.44 5.28
CA HIS A 118 16.80 4.19 6.09
C HIS A 118 18.19 3.62 5.79
N VAL A 119 18.90 4.23 4.84
CA VAL A 119 20.34 4.01 4.73
C VAL A 119 20.99 4.76 5.89
N GLN A 120 21.61 4.03 6.81
CA GLN A 120 22.49 4.63 7.80
C GLN A 120 23.77 5.08 7.08
N ILE A 121 23.87 6.39 6.81
CA ILE A 121 25.11 7.00 6.31
C ILE A 121 25.91 7.46 7.54
N PRO A 122 27.17 7.04 7.71
CA PRO A 122 28.03 7.51 8.79
C PRO A 122 28.21 9.03 8.71
N SER A 123 28.15 9.72 9.85
CA SER A 123 28.41 11.16 9.92
C SER A 123 29.83 11.50 9.48
N ASP A 124 29.97 12.32 8.44
CA ASP A 124 31.24 12.91 8.00
C ASP A 124 31.27 14.40 8.39
N ILE A 125 32.38 14.84 8.99
CA ILE A 125 32.62 16.24 9.38
C ILE A 125 32.89 17.16 8.18
N HIS A 126 33.30 16.59 7.04
CA HIS A 126 33.60 17.30 5.81
C HIS A 126 32.41 17.36 4.84
N ASP A 127 31.40 16.51 5.03
CA ASP A 127 30.16 16.54 4.24
C ASP A 127 29.01 17.23 5.00
N LYS A 128 28.65 18.43 4.55
CA LYS A 128 27.52 19.20 5.11
C LYS A 128 26.18 18.48 4.99
N ALA A 129 26.04 17.52 4.07
CA ALA A 129 24.80 16.75 3.92
C ALA A 129 24.63 15.68 5.01
N THR A 130 25.72 15.27 5.66
CA THR A 130 25.72 14.20 6.68
C THR A 130 26.17 14.71 8.06
N TYR A 131 26.84 15.87 8.12
CA TYR A 131 27.25 16.52 9.37
C TYR A 131 26.03 17.02 10.18
N ARG A 132 25.79 16.41 11.35
CA ARG A 132 24.90 16.94 12.37
C ARG A 132 25.71 17.33 13.60
N ASN A 133 25.54 18.58 14.06
CA ASN A 133 26.05 19.02 15.35
C ASN A 133 25.36 18.24 16.46
N ILE A 134 26.04 17.24 17.01
CA ILE A 134 25.64 16.58 18.24
C ILE A 134 26.12 17.47 19.39
N PHE A 135 25.23 17.89 20.28
CA PHE A 135 25.57 18.67 21.48
C PHE A 135 26.65 17.94 22.32
N PRO A 136 27.59 18.65 22.96
CA PRO A 136 28.67 18.01 23.70
C PRO A 136 28.12 17.42 25.00
N GLY A 137 28.14 16.08 25.11
CA GLY A 137 27.78 15.39 26.36
C GLY A 137 27.09 14.04 26.23
N PHE A 138 26.88 13.50 25.02
CA PHE A 138 26.24 12.19 24.86
C PHE A 138 27.21 11.18 24.24
N GLU A 139 27.72 10.25 25.06
CA GLU A 139 28.39 9.03 24.61
C GLU A 139 27.36 8.17 23.85
N ILE A 140 27.67 7.82 22.60
CA ILE A 140 26.75 7.07 21.74
C ILE A 140 26.92 5.58 22.02
N HIS A 141 26.04 5.01 22.85
CA HIS A 141 25.61 3.62 22.64
C HIS A 141 24.74 3.59 21.37
N PRO A 142 24.91 2.59 20.48
CA PRO A 142 24.27 2.59 19.18
C PRO A 142 22.78 2.31 19.35
N CYS A 143 21.93 3.33 19.30
CA CYS A 143 20.55 3.23 18.80
C CYS A 143 19.89 4.62 18.62
N THR A 144 19.32 4.79 17.42
CA THR A 144 18.12 5.56 17.07
C THR A 144 18.11 7.08 17.34
N ASP A 145 18.20 7.90 16.28
CA ASP A 145 17.03 8.70 15.85
C ASP A 145 17.22 9.50 14.54
N THR A 146 16.09 9.62 13.84
CA THR A 146 15.84 9.95 12.42
C THR A 146 16.20 11.38 11.98
N LEU A 147 16.59 11.56 10.70
CA LEU A 147 16.07 12.65 9.84
C LEU A 147 16.48 12.50 8.35
N SER A 148 15.49 12.76 7.50
CA SER A 148 15.37 12.92 6.04
C SER A 148 16.54 12.71 5.07
N CYS A 149 16.20 11.88 4.08
CA CYS A 149 16.79 11.67 2.76
C CYS A 149 17.09 12.98 1.98
N GLN A 150 18.37 13.28 1.75
CA GLN A 150 18.80 14.11 0.63
C GLN A 150 19.93 13.39 -0.12
N LYS A 151 19.66 13.11 -1.40
CA LYS A 151 20.54 12.50 -2.42
C LYS A 151 20.90 11.04 -2.20
N ALA A 152 20.11 10.15 -2.80
CA ALA A 152 20.59 8.83 -3.22
C ALA A 152 20.61 8.78 -4.76
N PRO A 153 21.63 8.14 -5.38
CA PRO A 153 21.69 7.94 -6.82
C PRO A 153 20.58 6.98 -7.26
N ILE A 154 19.85 7.38 -8.30
CA ILE A 154 18.77 6.60 -8.91
C ILE A 154 19.41 5.49 -9.76
N TYR A 155 19.15 4.22 -9.45
CA TYR A 155 19.39 3.14 -10.38
C TYR A 155 18.38 3.25 -11.53
N GLN A 156 18.89 3.58 -12.73
CA GLN A 156 18.10 3.61 -13.95
C GLN A 156 17.83 2.17 -14.39
N THR A 157 16.57 1.74 -14.30
CA THR A 157 16.10 0.58 -15.07
C THR A 157 15.55 1.13 -16.39
N GLY A 158 16.36 0.92 -17.44
CA GLY A 158 16.00 1.25 -18.81
C GLY A 158 14.83 0.43 -19.32
N ASP A 159 14.18 0.98 -20.33
CA ASP A 159 12.97 0.50 -20.98
C ASP A 159 13.01 -0.98 -21.39
N LEU A 160 12.02 -1.76 -20.92
CA LEU A 160 11.49 -2.96 -21.59
C LEU A 160 10.21 -3.41 -20.88
N PHE A 161 9.12 -2.69 -21.12
CA PHE A 161 7.77 -3.28 -21.06
C PHE A 161 7.30 -3.49 -22.50
N GLN A 162 7.90 -4.49 -23.15
CA GLN A 162 7.26 -5.16 -24.28
C GLN A 162 6.69 -6.48 -23.75
N ASN A 163 5.44 -6.74 -24.12
CA ASN A 163 4.67 -7.93 -23.76
C ASN A 163 5.51 -9.21 -23.92
N ASP A 164 5.74 -9.94 -22.82
CA ASP A 164 5.87 -11.39 -22.85
C ASP A 164 5.62 -11.97 -21.45
N ALA A 165 4.95 -13.12 -21.42
CA ALA A 165 4.43 -13.78 -20.25
C ALA A 165 5.52 -14.14 -19.23
N LEU A 166 5.50 -13.51 -18.06
CA LEU A 166 6.27 -13.97 -16.89
C LEU A 166 5.53 -15.12 -16.21
N GLN A 167 5.79 -16.34 -16.68
CA GLN A 167 5.66 -17.54 -15.87
C GLN A 167 6.57 -17.41 -14.65
N PHE A 168 6.00 -17.24 -13.46
CA PHE A 168 6.72 -17.42 -12.20
C PHE A 168 7.07 -18.90 -12.02
N ARG A 169 8.28 -19.30 -12.42
CA ARG A 169 8.89 -20.55 -12.00
C ARG A 169 9.68 -20.26 -10.72
N PHE A 170 9.20 -20.77 -9.59
CA PHE A 170 9.94 -20.74 -8.33
C PHE A 170 11.16 -21.67 -8.44
N PRO A 171 12.40 -21.21 -8.13
CA PRO A 171 13.50 -22.12 -7.91
C PRO A 171 13.26 -22.89 -6.61
N ALA A 172 13.34 -24.22 -6.69
CA ALA A 172 13.29 -25.09 -5.52
C ALA A 172 14.47 -24.77 -4.59
N SER A 173 14.19 -24.19 -3.43
CA SER A 173 15.17 -24.03 -2.36
C SER A 173 15.24 -25.31 -1.53
N SER A 174 16.44 -25.89 -1.50
CA SER A 174 16.90 -27.04 -0.72
C SER A 174 16.60 -26.91 0.79
N PRO A 175 16.52 -28.03 1.53
CA PRO A 175 16.02 -28.05 2.92
C PRO A 175 17.02 -27.48 3.93
N CYS A 176 16.54 -26.57 4.78
CA CYS A 176 17.25 -26.09 5.97
C CYS A 176 17.50 -27.25 6.94
N ARG A 177 18.79 -27.53 7.24
CA ARG A 177 19.18 -28.40 8.35
C ARG A 177 19.09 -27.61 9.66
N PHE A 178 18.27 -28.09 10.59
CA PHE A 178 18.28 -27.67 11.98
C PHE A 178 19.50 -28.28 12.67
N TYR A 179 20.34 -27.45 13.28
CA TYR A 179 21.23 -27.89 14.36
C TYR A 179 20.53 -27.56 15.68
N THR A 180 20.17 -28.60 16.43
CA THR A 180 19.80 -28.49 17.85
C THR A 180 21.06 -28.47 18.69
N ALA A 181 21.07 -27.63 19.73
CA ALA A 181 22.05 -27.65 20.81
C ALA A 181 21.84 -28.88 21.71
#